data_AF-A0A1P8WSD6-F1
#
_entry.id   AF-A0A1P8WSD6-F1
#
_cell.length_a   1.000
_cell.length_b   1.000
_cell.length_c   1.000
_cell.angle_alpha   90.00
_cell.angle_beta   90.00
_cell.angle_gamma   90.00
#
_symmetry.space_group_name_H-M   'P 1'
#
loop_
_entity.id
_entity.type
_entity.pdbx_description
1 polymer ?
#
loop_
_entity_poly.entity_id
_entity_poly.type
_entity_poly.pdbx_seq_one_letter_code
_entity_poly.pdbx_strand_id
1 'polypeptide(L)'
;MSSGWKSFRVVSVILIRQSGQARLKRSSEFVARSASRTSQHSLSQQSAKRVAILRKIFDAVSGMGRSPERTMQSFERNRQDLQDHCLAIATASGKPRGLRWAKCDWLDTFALVENRSTGVLTLFRGVNLSFEAIEGGGMEDVDAVSMIRDASAVFHFQDKRWGTGGRVLFNMTPSMAASTVTADEKLVLTSD
;
A
#
# COMPACT_ATOMS: atom_id res chain seq x y z
N MET A 1 -3.92 17.60 -47.97
CA MET A 1 -4.09 18.04 -46.57
C MET A 1 -2.76 17.80 -45.88
N SER A 2 -1.78 18.74 -45.97
CA SER A 2 -1.53 19.84 -45.01
C SER A 2 -1.54 19.32 -43.57
N SER A 3 -0.51 19.46 -42.74
CA SER A 3 0.59 20.43 -42.63
C SER A 3 1.54 19.86 -41.57
N GLY A 4 2.86 19.84 -41.77
CA GLY A 4 3.78 20.89 -41.28
C GLY A 4 4.17 20.67 -39.81
N TRP A 5 5.41 20.78 -39.34
CA TRP A 5 6.71 21.14 -39.91
C TRP A 5 7.74 21.01 -38.75
N LYS A 6 8.95 20.53 -39.08
CA LYS A 6 10.30 20.99 -38.59
C LYS A 6 10.65 20.78 -37.10
N SER A 7 11.88 20.50 -36.67
CA SER A 7 13.26 20.67 -37.18
C SER A 7 14.17 19.68 -36.40
N PHE A 8 15.05 18.85 -36.97
CA PHE A 8 16.43 19.14 -37.46
C PHE A 8 17.27 19.96 -36.44
N ARG A 9 18.52 19.64 -36.05
CA ARG A 9 19.64 18.92 -36.70
C ARG A 9 20.84 18.74 -35.71
N VAL A 10 21.65 17.71 -35.95
CA VAL A 10 23.15 17.68 -36.04
C VAL A 10 23.98 17.93 -34.75
N VAL A 11 24.72 16.96 -34.20
CA VAL A 11 25.94 16.22 -34.66
C VAL A 11 27.21 17.10 -34.73
N SER A 12 28.24 16.70 -33.96
CA SER A 12 29.70 16.69 -34.25
C SER A 12 30.46 16.97 -32.94
N VAL A 13 31.22 16.07 -32.31
CA VAL A 13 32.34 15.19 -32.73
C VAL A 13 33.69 15.97 -32.79
N ILE A 14 34.71 15.34 -32.18
CA ILE A 14 36.19 15.53 -32.30
C ILE A 14 36.82 16.66 -31.43
N LEU A 15 37.44 16.39 -30.27
CA LEU A 15 38.77 15.78 -29.98
C LEU A 15 39.93 16.74 -30.26
N ILE A 16 40.48 17.37 -29.21
CA ILE A 16 41.86 17.93 -29.22
C ILE A 16 42.55 17.63 -27.89
N ARG A 17 43.64 16.90 -28.02
CA ARG A 17 44.73 16.58 -27.09
C ARG A 17 45.35 17.87 -26.55
N GLN A 18 45.64 17.97 -25.25
CA GLN A 18 46.94 18.51 -24.80
C GLN A 18 47.22 18.28 -23.31
N SER A 19 48.51 18.04 -23.08
CA SER A 19 49.26 17.84 -21.86
C SER A 19 49.19 19.01 -20.88
N GLY A 20 49.23 18.68 -19.59
CA GLY A 20 49.99 19.40 -18.56
C GLY A 20 49.51 20.79 -18.16
N GLN A 21 49.02 20.92 -16.92
CA GLN A 21 49.57 21.80 -15.88
C GLN A 21 48.59 21.82 -14.69
N ALA A 22 49.16 21.57 -13.51
CA ALA A 22 48.48 21.62 -12.23
C ALA A 22 48.28 23.08 -11.79
N ARG A 23 47.10 23.43 -11.24
CA ARG A 23 47.02 24.42 -10.16
C ARG A 23 45.67 24.40 -9.44
N LEU A 24 45.74 24.44 -8.12
CA LEU A 24 44.66 24.39 -7.15
C LEU A 24 43.45 25.29 -7.50
N LYS A 25 42.28 24.68 -7.72
CA LYS A 25 40.95 25.26 -7.48
C LYS A 25 40.02 24.18 -6.96
N ARG A 26 40.13 23.83 -5.68
CA ARG A 26 39.20 22.92 -4.98
C ARG A 26 38.96 23.42 -3.57
N SER A 27 38.11 24.44 -3.38
CA SER A 27 37.60 24.74 -2.03
C SER A 27 36.23 25.45 -2.01
N SER A 28 35.87 26.27 -3.01
CA SER A 28 34.64 27.09 -2.93
C SER A 28 33.37 26.47 -3.53
N GLU A 29 33.46 25.59 -4.54
CA GLU A 29 32.26 24.98 -5.16
C GLU A 29 31.63 23.85 -4.35
N PHE A 30 32.34 23.27 -3.37
CA PHE A 30 31.83 22.16 -2.58
C PHE A 30 30.88 22.62 -1.46
N VAL A 31 31.09 23.82 -0.91
CA VAL A 31 30.26 24.37 0.16
C VAL A 31 28.91 24.87 -0.38
N ALA A 32 28.89 25.49 -1.57
CA ALA A 32 27.65 25.98 -2.18
C ALA A 32 26.70 24.84 -2.59
N ARG A 33 27.23 23.73 -3.15
CA ARG A 33 26.41 22.57 -3.53
C ARG A 33 25.88 21.78 -2.32
N SER A 34 26.61 21.80 -1.19
CA SER A 34 26.17 21.17 0.06
C SER A 34 25.00 21.94 0.70
N ALA A 35 25.08 23.28 0.76
CA ALA A 35 24.02 24.11 1.34
C ALA A 35 22.71 24.03 0.54
N SER A 36 22.77 24.04 -0.80
CA SER A 36 21.58 23.94 -1.66
C SER A 36 20.88 22.57 -1.55
N ARG A 37 21.65 21.49 -1.37
CA ARG A 37 21.10 20.12 -1.25
C ARG A 37 20.44 19.90 0.12
N THR A 38 20.97 20.52 1.18
CA THR A 38 20.39 20.45 2.54
C THR A 38 19.10 21.28 2.65
N SER A 39 19.03 22.48 2.06
CA SER A 39 17.80 23.28 2.03
C SER A 39 16.68 22.66 1.18
N GLN A 40 17.01 22.02 0.04
CA GLN A 40 16.00 21.31 -0.76
C GLN A 40 15.45 20.06 -0.06
N HIS A 41 16.28 19.36 0.71
CA HIS A 41 15.85 18.18 1.47
C HIS A 41 15.02 18.57 2.72
N SER A 42 15.30 19.70 3.36
CA SER A 42 14.49 20.19 4.49
C SER A 42 13.13 20.72 4.03
N LEU A 43 13.07 21.44 2.90
CA LEU A 43 11.81 21.95 2.32
C LEU A 43 10.92 20.84 1.74
N SER A 44 11.50 19.78 1.17
CA SER A 44 10.73 18.61 0.71
C SER A 44 10.15 17.80 1.88
N GLN A 45 10.93 17.59 2.95
CA GLN A 45 10.44 16.94 4.16
C GLN A 45 9.41 17.80 4.90
N GLN A 46 9.58 19.12 4.94
CA GLN A 46 8.65 20.03 5.61
C GLN A 46 7.34 20.18 4.83
N SER A 47 7.39 20.16 3.49
CA SER A 47 6.20 20.08 2.63
C SER A 47 5.45 18.76 2.79
N ALA A 48 6.17 17.63 2.83
CA ALA A 48 5.57 16.31 3.04
C ALA A 48 4.91 16.18 4.42
N LYS A 49 5.54 16.71 5.48
CA LYS A 49 4.96 16.73 6.83
C LYS A 49 3.70 17.59 6.90
N ARG A 50 3.66 18.76 6.25
CA ARG A 50 2.48 19.63 6.21
C ARG A 50 1.33 19.00 5.42
N VAL A 51 1.61 18.35 4.30
CA VAL A 51 0.61 17.58 3.54
C VAL A 51 0.10 16.40 4.37
N ALA A 52 0.96 15.70 5.11
CA ALA A 52 0.54 14.61 5.99
C ALA A 52 -0.33 15.09 7.15
N ILE A 53 -0.04 16.25 7.74
CA ILE A 53 -0.86 16.85 8.80
C ILE A 53 -2.21 17.32 8.25
N LEU A 54 -2.22 18.01 7.10
CA LEU A 54 -3.46 18.43 6.45
C LEU A 54 -4.30 17.23 6.01
N ARG A 55 -3.68 16.14 5.55
CA ARG A 55 -4.35 14.88 5.27
C ARG A 55 -4.93 14.27 6.54
N LYS A 56 -4.18 14.18 7.65
CA LYS A 56 -4.72 13.70 8.94
C LYS A 56 -5.90 14.52 9.45
N ILE A 57 -5.83 15.85 9.35
CA ILE A 57 -6.94 16.74 9.75
C ILE A 57 -8.14 16.53 8.83
N PHE A 58 -7.92 16.46 7.52
CA PHE A 58 -8.97 16.19 6.52
C PHE A 58 -9.61 14.81 6.73
N ASP A 59 -8.82 13.78 7.00
CA ASP A 59 -9.25 12.41 7.27
C ASP A 59 -10.09 12.35 8.57
N ALA A 60 -9.60 12.99 9.64
CA ALA A 60 -10.29 13.07 10.92
C ALA A 60 -11.63 13.83 10.81
N VAL A 61 -11.66 14.94 10.07
CA VAL A 61 -12.89 15.69 9.79
C VAL A 61 -13.86 14.88 8.92
N SER A 62 -13.34 14.06 8.01
CA SER A 62 -14.16 13.20 7.16
C SER A 62 -14.78 12.03 7.93
N GLY A 63 -14.12 11.53 8.98
CA GLY A 63 -14.60 10.42 9.82
C GLY A 63 -15.69 10.79 10.84
N MET A 64 -15.77 12.05 11.26
CA MET A 64 -16.78 12.52 12.22
C MET A 64 -18.21 12.40 11.65
N GLY A 65 -19.01 11.48 12.18
CA GLY A 65 -20.46 11.39 11.94
C GLY A 65 -20.94 10.28 11.00
N ARG A 66 -20.13 9.26 10.72
CA ARG A 66 -20.58 8.11 9.90
C ARG A 66 -21.15 7.00 10.78
N SER A 67 -22.34 6.51 10.44
CA SER A 67 -22.89 5.29 11.04
C SER A 67 -22.07 4.08 10.57
N PRO A 68 -21.52 3.28 11.50
CA PRO A 68 -20.79 2.05 11.20
C PRO A 68 -21.64 1.07 10.40
N GLU A 69 -22.93 0.99 10.69
CA GLU A 69 -23.91 0.11 10.05
C GLU A 69 -24.12 0.51 8.59
N ARG A 70 -24.28 1.81 8.30
CA ARG A 70 -24.38 2.31 6.91
C ARG A 70 -23.11 2.06 6.13
N THR A 71 -21.97 2.19 6.79
CA THR A 71 -20.66 1.93 6.19
C THR A 71 -20.54 0.45 5.85
N MET A 72 -20.91 -0.45 6.77
CA MET A 72 -20.96 -1.88 6.51
C MET A 72 -21.94 -2.23 5.39
N GLN A 73 -23.17 -1.69 5.38
CA GLN A 73 -24.12 -1.88 4.27
C GLN A 73 -23.54 -1.45 2.92
N SER A 74 -22.72 -0.39 2.88
CA SER A 74 -22.04 0.02 1.64
C SER A 74 -20.95 -0.94 1.19
N PHE A 75 -20.28 -1.63 2.13
CA PHE A 75 -19.38 -2.73 1.82
C PHE A 75 -20.18 -3.88 1.20
N GLU A 76 -21.27 -4.29 1.85
CA GLU A 76 -22.06 -5.44 1.43
C GLU A 76 -22.67 -5.27 0.03
N ARG A 77 -23.02 -4.04 -0.35
CA ARG A 77 -23.47 -3.72 -1.71
C ARG A 77 -22.40 -3.90 -2.79
N ASN A 78 -21.13 -3.71 -2.44
CA ASN A 78 -20.00 -3.82 -3.36
C ASN A 78 -19.10 -5.03 -3.02
N ARG A 79 -19.65 -5.99 -2.26
CA ARG A 79 -18.86 -7.06 -1.63
C ARG A 79 -18.06 -7.85 -2.65
N GLN A 80 -18.73 -8.29 -3.71
CA GLN A 80 -18.13 -9.12 -4.75
C GLN A 80 -16.93 -8.42 -5.40
N ASP A 81 -17.12 -7.19 -5.90
CA ASP A 81 -16.07 -6.41 -6.54
C ASP A 81 -14.87 -6.17 -5.61
N LEU A 82 -15.13 -5.85 -4.34
CA LEU A 82 -14.07 -5.63 -3.35
C LEU A 82 -13.30 -6.92 -3.04
N GLN A 83 -13.99 -8.04 -2.90
CA GLN A 83 -13.40 -9.35 -2.66
C GLN A 83 -12.54 -9.80 -3.85
N ASP A 84 -13.07 -9.69 -5.06
CA ASP A 84 -12.35 -10.04 -6.29
C ASP A 84 -11.11 -9.17 -6.49
N HIS A 85 -11.24 -7.86 -6.24
CA HIS A 85 -10.11 -6.94 -6.31
C HIS A 85 -9.04 -7.23 -5.24
N CYS A 86 -9.47 -7.59 -4.02
CA CYS A 86 -8.56 -7.99 -2.94
C CYS A 86 -7.76 -9.23 -3.34
N LEU A 87 -8.46 -10.27 -3.83
CA LEU A 87 -7.84 -11.54 -4.23
C LEU A 87 -6.91 -11.35 -5.44
N ALA A 88 -7.30 -10.50 -6.40
CA ALA A 88 -6.46 -10.18 -7.55
C ALA A 88 -5.14 -9.51 -7.13
N ILE A 89 -5.18 -8.51 -6.24
CA ILE A 89 -3.97 -7.85 -5.72
C ILE A 89 -3.14 -8.85 -4.88
N ALA A 90 -3.77 -9.63 -4.01
CA ALA A 90 -3.10 -10.58 -3.14
C ALA A 90 -2.33 -11.64 -3.96
N THR A 91 -2.97 -12.21 -4.97
CA THR A 91 -2.37 -13.20 -5.87
C THR A 91 -1.24 -12.60 -6.71
N ALA A 92 -1.44 -11.39 -7.25
CA ALA A 92 -0.41 -10.68 -8.02
C ALA A 92 0.82 -10.28 -7.17
N SER A 93 0.68 -10.21 -5.84
CA SER A 93 1.78 -9.83 -4.95
C SER A 93 2.88 -10.90 -4.81
N GLY A 94 2.61 -12.15 -5.22
CA GLY A 94 3.56 -13.26 -5.11
C GLY A 94 3.88 -13.66 -3.66
N LYS A 95 3.01 -13.28 -2.71
CA LYS A 95 3.11 -13.65 -1.29
C LYS A 95 2.02 -14.67 -0.94
N PRO A 96 2.35 -15.74 -0.19
CA PRO A 96 3.68 -16.12 0.30
C PRO A 96 4.61 -16.60 -0.84
N ARG A 97 5.94 -16.41 -0.69
CA ARG A 97 6.92 -16.84 -1.72
C ARG A 97 6.91 -18.37 -1.87
N GLY A 98 7.10 -18.85 -3.09
CA GLY A 98 7.14 -20.28 -3.40
C GLY A 98 5.77 -20.96 -3.35
N LEU A 99 4.70 -20.21 -3.07
CA LEU A 99 3.33 -20.71 -2.96
C LEU A 99 2.41 -19.95 -3.92
N ARG A 100 1.45 -20.69 -4.49
CA ARG A 100 0.34 -20.15 -5.29
C ARG A 100 -0.94 -20.24 -4.46
N TRP A 101 -1.77 -19.21 -4.57
CA TRP A 101 -3.13 -19.23 -4.01
C TRP A 101 -3.96 -20.25 -4.80
N ALA A 102 -4.46 -21.29 -4.12
CA ALA A 102 -5.21 -22.37 -4.76
C ALA A 102 -6.71 -22.19 -4.57
N LYS A 103 -7.15 -21.95 -3.32
CA LYS A 103 -8.55 -21.73 -2.98
C LYS A 103 -8.69 -20.53 -2.03
N CYS A 104 -9.77 -19.76 -2.21
CA CYS A 104 -10.17 -18.69 -1.31
C CYS A 104 -11.69 -18.74 -1.12
N ASP A 105 -12.14 -19.14 0.06
CA ASP A 105 -13.55 -19.13 0.45
C ASP A 105 -13.80 -17.95 1.41
N TRP A 106 -14.68 -17.04 1.01
CA TRP A 106 -15.05 -15.88 1.85
C TRP A 106 -16.06 -16.29 2.91
N LEU A 107 -15.83 -15.84 4.14
CA LEU A 107 -16.71 -16.08 5.27
C LEU A 107 -17.60 -14.87 5.55
N ASP A 108 -18.73 -15.13 6.22
CA ASP A 108 -19.61 -14.08 6.73
C ASP A 108 -19.09 -13.40 7.99
N THR A 109 -18.04 -13.96 8.62
CA THR A 109 -17.43 -13.40 9.81
C THR A 109 -16.67 -12.11 9.50
N PHE A 110 -16.83 -11.10 10.34
CA PHE A 110 -16.15 -9.82 10.20
C PHE A 110 -15.95 -9.10 11.54
N ALA A 111 -14.97 -8.20 11.56
CA ALA A 111 -14.77 -7.22 12.60
C ALA A 111 -14.45 -5.86 11.98
N LEU A 112 -15.16 -4.82 12.40
CA LEU A 112 -15.01 -3.44 11.95
C LEU A 112 -14.44 -2.61 13.09
N VAL A 113 -13.29 -1.99 12.85
CA VAL A 113 -12.61 -1.11 13.80
C VAL A 113 -12.52 0.32 13.27
N GLU A 114 -12.55 1.30 14.16
CA GLU A 114 -12.34 2.71 13.84
C GLU A 114 -11.07 3.20 14.50
N ASN A 115 -10.17 3.77 13.70
CA ASN A 115 -9.02 4.47 14.22
C ASN A 115 -9.45 5.86 14.70
N ARG A 116 -9.48 6.09 16.01
CA ARG A 116 -10.01 7.34 16.61
C ARG A 116 -9.24 8.59 16.19
N SER A 117 -7.96 8.44 15.91
CA SER A 117 -7.08 9.57 15.56
C SER A 117 -7.25 10.04 14.11
N THR A 118 -7.69 9.15 13.21
CA THR A 118 -7.80 9.41 11.77
C THR A 118 -9.23 9.31 11.25
N GLY A 119 -10.15 8.72 12.01
CA GLY A 119 -11.52 8.43 11.58
C GLY A 119 -11.62 7.37 10.47
N VAL A 120 -10.52 6.67 10.16
CA VAL A 120 -10.52 5.59 9.16
C VAL A 120 -11.16 4.36 9.77
N LEU A 121 -12.11 3.77 9.03
CA LEU A 121 -12.72 2.49 9.37
C LEU A 121 -11.96 1.37 8.65
N THR A 122 -11.57 0.34 9.38
CA THR A 122 -10.92 -0.86 8.85
C THR A 122 -11.81 -2.06 9.09
N LEU A 123 -12.11 -2.79 8.02
CA LEU A 123 -12.87 -4.03 8.06
C LEU A 123 -11.92 -5.22 7.89
N PHE A 124 -11.99 -6.14 8.83
CA PHE A 124 -11.43 -7.48 8.72
C PHE A 124 -12.56 -8.42 8.35
N ARG A 125 -12.41 -9.17 7.25
CA ARG A 125 -13.37 -10.20 6.84
C ARG A 125 -12.69 -11.56 6.76
N GLY A 126 -13.34 -12.56 7.32
CA GLY A 126 -12.82 -13.92 7.39
C GLY A 126 -12.72 -14.53 5.99
N VAL A 127 -11.64 -15.28 5.79
CA VAL A 127 -11.41 -16.10 4.59
C VAL A 127 -10.75 -17.41 4.99
N ASN A 128 -11.14 -18.48 4.31
CA ASN A 128 -10.44 -19.76 4.35
C ASN A 128 -9.59 -19.90 3.10
N LEU A 129 -8.29 -20.12 3.28
CA LEU A 129 -7.32 -20.14 2.19
C LEU A 129 -6.58 -21.46 2.13
N SER A 130 -6.25 -21.91 0.93
CA SER A 130 -5.27 -22.98 0.72
C SER A 130 -4.24 -22.55 -0.31
N PHE A 131 -3.06 -23.14 -0.20
CA PHE A 131 -1.94 -22.87 -1.08
C PHE A 131 -1.49 -24.15 -1.79
N GLU A 132 -0.84 -23.96 -2.92
CA GLU A 132 -0.10 -25.00 -3.63
C GLU A 132 1.36 -24.57 -3.72
N ALA A 133 2.27 -25.52 -3.55
CA ALA A 133 3.68 -25.26 -3.79
C ALA A 133 3.92 -25.00 -5.28
N ILE A 134 4.72 -23.99 -5.58
CA ILE A 134 5.25 -23.76 -6.92
C ILE A 134 6.48 -24.67 -7.07
N GLU A 135 6.53 -25.43 -8.16
CA GLU A 135 7.69 -26.29 -8.48
C GLU A 135 8.99 -25.47 -8.60
N GLY A 136 10.05 -25.96 -7.99
CA GLY A 136 11.31 -25.24 -7.79
C GLY A 136 11.25 -24.16 -6.69
N GLY A 137 10.16 -24.09 -5.93
CA GLY A 137 9.88 -23.05 -4.91
C GLY A 137 10.41 -23.37 -3.52
N GLY A 138 10.88 -24.61 -3.30
CA GLY A 138 11.45 -25.07 -2.02
C GLY A 138 10.41 -25.29 -0.92
N MET A 139 9.16 -25.53 -1.31
CA MET A 139 8.00 -25.74 -0.43
C MET A 139 7.19 -27.00 -0.78
N GLU A 140 7.68 -27.80 -1.73
CA GLU A 140 7.00 -28.97 -2.29
C GLU A 140 6.81 -30.10 -1.26
N ASP A 141 7.78 -30.24 -0.34
CA ASP A 141 7.79 -31.30 0.68
C ASP A 141 7.09 -30.88 2.00
N VAL A 142 6.44 -29.71 2.02
CA VAL A 142 5.79 -29.20 3.24
C VAL A 142 4.30 -29.56 3.24
N ASP A 143 3.94 -30.63 3.96
CA ASP A 143 2.56 -31.13 4.09
C ASP A 143 1.55 -30.05 4.52
N ALA A 144 1.99 -29.04 5.27
CA ALA A 144 1.15 -27.95 5.76
C ALA A 144 0.78 -26.88 4.69
N VAL A 145 1.26 -27.03 3.45
CA VAL A 145 1.01 -26.09 2.35
C VAL A 145 -0.41 -26.23 1.80
N SER A 146 -0.91 -27.47 1.66
CA SER A 146 -2.24 -27.76 1.14
C SER A 146 -3.35 -27.64 2.20
N MET A 147 -3.00 -27.42 3.47
CA MET A 147 -3.97 -27.25 4.55
C MET A 147 -4.74 -25.95 4.42
N ILE A 148 -6.05 -26.01 4.69
CA ILE A 148 -6.90 -24.81 4.79
C ILE A 148 -6.49 -24.03 6.05
N ARG A 149 -6.33 -22.71 5.89
CA ARG A 149 -5.98 -21.80 6.97
C ARG A 149 -7.03 -20.71 7.10
N ASP A 150 -7.41 -20.44 8.34
CA ASP A 150 -8.16 -19.24 8.69
C ASP A 150 -7.30 -18.01 8.44
N ALA A 151 -7.88 -17.01 7.81
CA ALA A 151 -7.24 -15.73 7.58
C ALA A 151 -8.26 -14.60 7.56
N SER A 152 -7.74 -13.37 7.61
CA SER A 152 -8.54 -12.16 7.59
C SER A 152 -8.07 -11.20 6.50
N ALA A 153 -8.91 -10.95 5.52
CA ALA A 153 -8.67 -9.93 4.50
C ALA A 153 -8.97 -8.53 5.06
N VAL A 154 -8.15 -7.54 4.67
CA VAL A 154 -8.21 -6.19 5.22
C VAL A 154 -8.73 -5.20 4.18
N PHE A 155 -9.75 -4.44 4.56
CA PHE A 155 -10.33 -3.36 3.77
C PHE A 155 -10.34 -2.07 4.58
N HIS A 156 -10.19 -0.93 3.89
CA HIS A 156 -10.24 0.38 4.51
C HIS A 156 -11.34 1.21 3.88
N PHE A 157 -12.05 1.97 4.71
CA PHE A 157 -13.05 2.93 4.29
C PHE A 157 -12.57 4.35 4.59
N GLN A 158 -12.26 5.09 3.54
CA GLN A 158 -11.77 6.47 3.58
C GLN A 158 -12.46 7.27 2.48
N ASP A 159 -12.74 8.56 2.71
CA ASP A 159 -13.38 9.44 1.72
C ASP A 159 -14.65 8.87 1.05
N LYS A 160 -15.49 8.20 1.86
CA LYS A 160 -16.74 7.53 1.44
C LYS A 160 -16.54 6.39 0.43
N ARG A 161 -15.34 5.83 0.34
CA ARG A 161 -15.00 4.73 -0.56
C ARG A 161 -14.34 3.59 0.20
N TRP A 162 -14.66 2.37 -0.22
CA TRP A 162 -13.94 1.17 0.19
C TRP A 162 -12.75 0.95 -0.71
N GLY A 163 -11.64 0.49 -0.12
CA GLY A 163 -10.45 0.07 -0.82
C GLY A 163 -9.77 -1.10 -0.12
N THR A 164 -8.90 -1.77 -0.86
CA THR A 164 -8.06 -2.86 -0.37
C THR A 164 -6.67 -2.75 -0.99
N GLY A 165 -5.66 -3.16 -0.23
CA GLY A 165 -4.30 -3.34 -0.73
C GLY A 165 -3.94 -4.81 -1.00
N GLY A 166 -4.94 -5.70 -1.04
CA GLY A 166 -4.72 -7.15 -1.13
C GLY A 166 -4.06 -7.75 0.12
N ARG A 167 -4.15 -7.05 1.27
CA ARG A 167 -3.55 -7.52 2.51
C ARG A 167 -4.44 -8.58 3.15
N VAL A 168 -3.83 -9.72 3.46
CA VAL A 168 -4.46 -10.81 4.17
C VAL A 168 -3.59 -11.24 5.34
N LEU A 169 -4.19 -11.41 6.51
CA LEU A 169 -3.54 -11.82 7.75
C LEU A 169 -3.79 -13.31 7.97
N PHE A 170 -2.74 -14.11 7.90
CA PHE A 170 -2.84 -15.57 8.02
C PHE A 170 -2.91 -16.03 9.47
N ASN A 171 -3.62 -17.14 9.69
CA ASN A 171 -3.84 -17.77 10.99
C ASN A 171 -4.50 -16.80 12.00
N MET A 172 -5.40 -15.94 11.52
CA MET A 172 -6.10 -14.95 12.33
C MET A 172 -7.57 -14.84 11.92
N THR A 173 -8.47 -14.98 12.89
CA THR A 173 -9.89 -14.62 12.75
C THR A 173 -10.06 -13.10 12.76
N PRO A 174 -11.19 -12.56 12.25
CA PRO A 174 -11.41 -11.11 12.23
C PRO A 174 -11.29 -10.45 13.59
N SER A 175 -11.83 -11.06 14.65
CA SER A 175 -11.80 -10.52 16.02
C SER A 175 -10.39 -10.53 16.61
N MET A 176 -9.59 -11.56 16.31
CA MET A 176 -8.15 -11.58 16.68
C MET A 176 -7.37 -10.53 15.89
N ALA A 177 -7.62 -10.40 14.59
CA ALA A 177 -6.98 -9.35 13.79
C ALA A 177 -7.30 -7.95 14.34
N ALA A 178 -8.58 -7.71 14.67
CA ALA A 178 -9.06 -6.47 15.27
C ALA A 178 -8.46 -6.17 16.66
N SER A 179 -8.06 -7.19 17.43
CA SER A 179 -7.41 -6.96 18.74
C SER A 179 -5.90 -6.70 18.62
N THR A 180 -5.28 -7.07 17.49
CA THR A 180 -3.84 -6.83 17.25
C THR A 180 -3.54 -5.43 16.69
N VAL A 181 -4.54 -4.73 16.17
CA VAL A 181 -4.36 -3.37 15.67
C VAL A 181 -4.21 -2.36 16.81
N THR A 182 -3.47 -1.28 16.52
CA THR A 182 -2.85 -0.35 17.48
C THR A 182 -3.81 0.21 18.54
N ALA A 183 -3.26 0.67 19.67
CA ALA A 183 -4.00 1.19 20.83
C ALA A 183 -5.07 2.27 20.53
N ASP A 184 -4.97 2.96 19.40
CA ASP A 184 -5.92 4.02 18.99
C ASP A 184 -7.14 3.51 18.21
N GLU A 185 -7.23 2.20 17.97
CA GLU A 185 -8.36 1.58 17.27
C GLU A 185 -9.44 1.10 18.25
N LYS A 186 -10.70 1.32 17.88
CA LYS A 186 -11.88 0.92 18.64
C LYS A 186 -12.67 -0.10 17.83
N LEU A 187 -12.96 -1.27 18.39
CA LEU A 187 -13.93 -2.18 17.81
C LEU A 187 -15.32 -1.52 17.79
N VAL A 188 -15.96 -1.54 16.62
CA VAL A 188 -17.22 -0.84 16.37
C VAL A 188 -18.35 -1.79 16.05
N LEU A 189 -18.11 -2.77 15.18
CA LEU A 189 -19.05 -3.84 14.85
C LEU A 189 -18.31 -5.16 14.72
N THR A 190 -18.98 -6.25 15.03
CA THR A 190 -18.45 -7.61 14.89
C THR A 190 -19.61 -8.55 14.58
N SER A 191 -19.35 -9.65 13.87
CA SER A 191 -20.38 -10.64 13.46
C SER A 191 -20.60 -11.77 14.47
N ASP A 192 -19.66 -11.90 15.40
CA ASP A 192 -19.53 -12.90 16.45
C ASP A 192 -20.36 -12.58 17.70
#